data_AF-A0A940YDK2-F1
#
_entry.id   AF-A0A940YDK2-F1
#
_cell.length_a   1.000
_cell.length_b   1.000
_cell.length_c   1.000
_cell.angle_alpha   90.00
_cell.angle_beta   90.00
_cell.angle_gamma   90.00
#
_symmetry.space_group_name_H-M   'P 1'
#
loop_
_entity.id
_entity.type
_entity.pdbx_description
1 polymer ?
#
loop_
_entity_poly.entity_id
_entity_poly.type
_entity_poly.pdbx_seq_one_letter_code
_entity_poly.pdbx_strand_id
1 'polypeptide(L)'
;MTAGPGPWLAVVVLGLLLRPASAQWHCRQGRVELIVGGAQGCVESVPASPPASPPASPPSPGVAPTLQRQRDITRRAILENELRQEQAALAALQSGGRVVDPAERQRAQDNIAALRRELAR
;
A
#
# COMPACT_ATOMS: atom_id res chain seq x y z
N MET A 1 46.04 -20.48 -1.32
CA MET A 1 45.23 -19.24 -1.37
C MET A 1 43.96 -19.58 -2.14
N THR A 2 42.91 -19.98 -1.42
CA THR A 2 41.62 -20.38 -1.99
C THR A 2 40.58 -19.36 -1.59
N ALA A 3 39.90 -18.79 -2.60
CA ALA A 3 38.88 -17.76 -2.46
C ALA A 3 37.66 -18.32 -1.71
N GLY A 4 37.25 -17.62 -0.66
CA GLY A 4 36.02 -17.93 0.07
C GLY A 4 34.79 -17.40 -0.69
N PRO A 5 33.72 -18.20 -0.85
CA PRO A 5 32.44 -17.70 -1.32
C PRO A 5 31.78 -16.83 -0.22
N GLY A 6 31.44 -15.60 -0.58
CA GLY A 6 30.77 -14.64 0.27
C GLY A 6 29.30 -15.01 0.58
N PRO A 7 28.76 -14.56 1.72
CA PRO A 7 27.49 -15.02 2.27
C PRO A 7 26.30 -14.31 1.62
N TRP A 8 25.81 -14.85 0.52
CA TRP A 8 24.48 -14.56 -0.01
C TRP A 8 23.79 -15.88 -0.29
N LEU A 9 23.31 -16.60 0.73
CA LEU A 9 22.42 -17.78 0.59
C LEU A 9 22.11 -18.40 1.97
N ALA A 10 21.51 -17.64 2.87
CA ALA A 10 20.79 -18.21 4.02
C ALA A 10 19.78 -17.18 4.52
N VAL A 11 18.56 -17.63 4.84
CA VAL A 11 17.39 -16.84 5.27
C VAL A 11 16.70 -16.16 4.06
N VAL A 12 15.70 -16.72 3.37
CA VAL A 12 14.49 -17.44 3.82
C VAL A 12 14.06 -18.42 2.71
N VAL A 13 14.56 -19.65 2.75
CA VAL A 13 13.92 -20.82 2.11
C VAL A 13 13.60 -21.80 3.23
N LEU A 14 12.67 -21.41 4.11
CA LEU A 14 12.05 -22.32 5.07
C LEU A 14 10.67 -21.78 5.49
N GLY A 15 9.80 -21.61 4.49
CA GLY A 15 8.37 -21.35 4.67
C GLY A 15 7.51 -22.34 3.88
N LEU A 16 8.07 -23.51 3.55
CA LEU A 16 7.44 -24.58 2.75
C LEU A 16 6.65 -25.58 3.61
N LEU A 17 6.06 -25.08 4.69
CA LEU A 17 5.08 -25.77 5.51
C LEU A 17 4.02 -24.73 5.87
N LEU A 18 3.11 -24.46 4.94
CA LEU A 18 1.70 -24.12 5.19
C LEU A 18 1.02 -23.92 3.83
N ARG A 19 0.31 -24.94 3.33
CA ARG A 19 -0.82 -24.71 2.43
C ARG A 19 -1.86 -23.93 3.23
N PRO A 20 -2.36 -22.82 2.67
CA PRO A 20 -3.70 -22.84 2.13
C PRO A 20 -3.64 -22.40 0.65
N ALA A 21 -3.93 -23.29 -0.29
CA ALA A 21 -5.25 -23.33 -0.93
C ALA A 21 -5.63 -21.95 -1.53
N SER A 22 -5.27 -21.75 -2.80
CA SER A 22 -5.99 -20.95 -3.79
C SER A 22 -6.90 -19.85 -3.23
N ALA A 23 -6.35 -18.66 -3.01
CA ALA A 23 -7.14 -17.45 -2.86
C ALA A 23 -7.67 -17.04 -4.23
N GLN A 24 -8.78 -17.65 -4.65
CA GLN A 24 -9.60 -17.15 -5.75
C GLN A 24 -10.42 -15.97 -5.22
N TRP A 25 -10.08 -14.76 -5.67
CA TRP A 25 -10.85 -13.57 -5.33
C TRP A 25 -12.17 -13.57 -6.07
N HIS A 26 -13.22 -14.08 -5.43
CA HIS A 26 -14.58 -13.83 -5.85
C HIS A 26 -15.06 -12.54 -5.19
N CYS A 27 -15.11 -11.45 -5.95
CA CYS A 27 -15.87 -10.27 -5.54
C CYS A 27 -17.36 -10.60 -5.64
N ARG A 28 -17.96 -11.13 -4.56
CA ARG A 28 -19.40 -11.07 -4.38
C ARG A 28 -19.73 -9.76 -3.68
N GLN A 29 -20.32 -8.84 -4.42
CA GLN A 29 -20.98 -7.67 -3.86
C GLN A 29 -22.16 -8.19 -3.03
N GLY A 30 -21.99 -8.17 -1.71
CA GLY A 30 -22.95 -8.70 -0.75
C GLY A 30 -22.81 -7.96 0.56
N ARG A 31 -23.91 -7.32 0.97
CA ARG A 31 -24.07 -6.59 2.22
C ARG A 31 -23.73 -7.49 3.42
N VAL A 32 -22.84 -7.03 4.28
CA VAL A 32 -22.46 -7.72 5.52
C VAL A 32 -23.38 -7.21 6.63
N GLU A 33 -24.33 -8.04 7.07
CA GLU A 33 -24.98 -7.86 8.38
C GLU A 33 -24.26 -8.75 9.38
N LEU A 34 -23.72 -8.12 10.43
CA LEU A 34 -23.05 -8.81 11.52
C LEU A 34 -24.09 -9.12 12.61
N ILE A 35 -24.48 -10.39 12.73
CA ILE A 35 -25.21 -10.91 13.88
C ILE A 35 -24.19 -11.60 14.79
N VAL A 36 -24.03 -11.10 16.01
CA VAL A 36 -23.21 -11.76 17.05
C VAL A 36 -24.08 -12.01 18.28
N GLY A 37 -24.19 -13.28 18.67
CA GLY A 37 -24.63 -13.70 20.01
C GLY A 37 -25.61 -14.85 19.99
N GLY A 38 -25.13 -16.07 20.20
CA GLY A 38 -25.95 -17.27 20.31
C GLY A 38 -26.49 -17.54 21.72
N ALA A 39 -27.22 -18.66 21.78
CA ALA A 39 -27.82 -19.36 22.93
C ALA A 39 -29.24 -18.94 23.35
N GLN A 40 -30.11 -19.95 23.35
CA GLN A 40 -31.54 -19.92 23.63
C GLN A 40 -31.86 -19.43 25.06
N GLY A 41 -32.95 -18.67 25.18
CA GLY A 41 -33.67 -18.41 26.42
C GLY A 41 -35.04 -17.85 26.08
N CYS A 42 -36.08 -18.66 26.22
CA CYS A 42 -37.48 -18.26 26.05
C CYS A 42 -37.86 -17.24 27.12
N VAL A 43 -38.29 -16.03 26.75
CA VAL A 43 -39.26 -15.21 27.50
C VAL A 43 -39.82 -14.08 26.61
N GLU A 44 -41.12 -14.20 26.34
CA GLU A 44 -42.16 -13.16 26.28
C GLU A 44 -41.93 -11.89 25.42
N SER A 45 -42.72 -11.82 24.33
CA SER A 45 -42.82 -10.70 23.40
C SER A 45 -43.43 -9.45 24.06
N VAL A 46 -42.59 -8.52 24.52
CA VAL A 46 -42.99 -7.13 24.80
C VAL A 46 -42.95 -6.34 23.48
N PRO A 47 -43.96 -5.53 23.11
CA PRO A 47 -43.88 -4.71 21.91
C PRO A 47 -42.76 -3.67 22.07
N ALA A 48 -41.69 -3.84 21.29
CA ALA A 48 -40.51 -2.98 21.33
C ALA A 48 -40.84 -1.61 20.72
N SER A 49 -40.77 -0.58 21.55
CA SER A 49 -40.68 0.82 21.13
C SER A 49 -39.58 1.00 20.06
N PRO A 50 -39.74 1.93 19.09
CA PRO A 50 -38.73 2.15 18.06
C PRO A 50 -37.38 2.51 18.71
N PRO A 51 -36.27 1.92 18.26
CA PRO A 51 -34.97 2.18 18.84
C PRO A 51 -34.61 3.66 18.66
N ALA A 52 -34.21 4.30 19.77
CA ALA A 52 -33.65 5.64 19.73
C ALA A 52 -32.43 5.65 18.80
N SER A 53 -32.34 6.68 17.94
CA SER A 53 -31.24 6.87 17.01
C SER A 53 -29.88 6.80 17.74
N PRO A 54 -28.87 6.12 17.17
CA PRO A 54 -27.55 6.09 17.78
C PRO A 54 -26.98 7.52 17.87
N PRO A 55 -26.25 7.86 18.95
CA PRO A 55 -25.61 9.16 19.08
C PRO A 55 -24.62 9.36 17.93
N ALA A 56 -24.64 10.57 17.35
CA ALA A 56 -23.69 10.96 16.31
C ALA A 56 -22.26 10.70 16.79
N SER A 57 -21.46 10.00 15.96
CA SER A 57 -20.06 9.75 16.28
C SER A 57 -19.32 11.09 16.48
N PRO A 58 -18.44 11.20 17.48
CA PRO A 58 -17.67 12.41 17.67
C PRO A 58 -16.82 12.67 16.42
N PRO A 59 -16.61 13.94 16.02
CA PRO A 59 -15.75 14.28 14.91
C PRO A 59 -14.37 13.67 15.16
N SER A 60 -13.84 12.95 14.18
CA SER A 60 -12.48 12.40 14.27
C SER A 60 -11.50 13.54 14.56
N PRO A 61 -10.55 13.36 15.49
CA PRO A 61 -9.58 14.42 15.78
C PRO A 61 -8.81 14.73 14.50
N GLY A 62 -8.85 15.99 14.07
CA GLY A 62 -8.10 16.47 12.92
C GLY A 62 -6.60 16.24 13.13
N VAL A 63 -5.87 15.93 12.06
CA VAL A 63 -4.41 15.77 12.13
C VAL A 63 -3.78 17.09 12.60
N ALA A 64 -2.91 17.02 13.60
CA ALA A 64 -2.21 18.20 14.09
C ALA A 64 -1.42 18.88 12.94
N PRO A 65 -1.51 20.21 12.77
CA PRO A 65 -0.86 20.91 11.65
C PRO A 65 0.65 20.67 11.55
N THR A 66 1.33 20.48 12.68
CA THR A 66 2.77 20.16 12.74
C THR A 66 3.08 18.78 12.16
N LEU A 67 2.25 17.78 12.45
CA LEU A 67 2.37 16.44 11.88
C LEU A 67 2.11 16.45 10.37
N GLN A 68 1.16 17.27 9.91
CA GLN A 68 0.90 17.42 8.48
C GLN A 68 2.10 18.02 7.76
N ARG A 69 2.67 19.13 8.27
CA ARG A 69 3.89 19.71 7.70
C ARG A 69 5.05 18.73 7.65
N GLN A 70 5.26 17.96 8.72
CA GLN A 70 6.32 16.96 8.75
C GLN A 70 6.12 15.89 7.68
N ARG A 71 4.87 15.42 7.49
CA ARG A 71 4.53 14.48 6.42
C ARG A 71 4.79 15.07 5.03
N ASP A 72 4.44 16.33 4.83
CA ASP A 72 4.64 17.01 3.54
C ASP A 72 6.13 17.17 3.22
N ILE A 73 6.96 17.52 4.22
CA ILE A 73 8.43 17.57 4.08
C ILE A 73 8.98 16.20 3.71
N THR A 74 8.59 15.15 4.45
CA THR A 74 9.05 13.79 4.18
C THR A 74 8.62 13.33 2.80
N ARG A 75 7.36 13.59 2.41
CA ARG A 75 6.82 13.25 1.09
C ARG A 75 7.63 13.93 -0.02
N ARG A 76 7.93 15.22 0.13
CA ARG A 76 8.74 15.96 -0.84
C ARG A 76 10.14 15.37 -0.98
N ALA A 77 10.80 15.04 0.13
CA ALA A 77 12.12 14.42 0.11
C ALA A 77 12.14 13.05 -0.60
N ILE A 78 11.09 12.25 -0.42
CA ILE A 78 10.93 10.96 -1.12
C ILE A 78 10.79 11.19 -2.63
N LEU A 79 9.90 12.08 -3.05
CA LEU A 79 9.67 12.39 -4.46
C LEU A 79 10.93 12.96 -5.15
N GLU A 80 11.69 13.82 -4.46
CA GLU A 80 12.97 14.34 -4.96
C GLU A 80 14.01 13.23 -5.14
N ASN A 81 14.03 12.25 -4.22
CA ASN A 81 14.92 11.10 -4.32
C ASN A 81 14.55 10.19 -5.49
N GLU A 82 13.26 9.88 -5.64
CA GLU A 82 12.73 9.09 -6.77
C GLU A 82 13.05 9.79 -8.10
N LEU A 83 12.86 11.12 -8.18
CA LEU A 83 13.18 11.89 -9.38
C LEU A 83 14.65 11.75 -9.77
N ARG A 84 15.56 11.80 -8.79
CA ARG A 84 16.99 11.63 -9.02
C ARG A 84 17.32 10.22 -9.52
N GLN A 85 16.67 9.20 -8.96
CA GLN A 85 16.85 7.81 -9.37
C GLN A 85 16.37 7.58 -10.81
N GLU A 86 15.19 8.07 -11.17
CA GLU A 86 14.65 7.95 -12.53
C GLU A 86 15.52 8.71 -13.55
N GLN A 87 16.05 9.89 -13.18
CA GLN A 87 17.00 10.62 -14.02
C GLN A 87 18.31 9.86 -14.22
N ALA A 88 18.84 9.22 -13.18
CA ALA A 88 20.04 8.40 -13.28
C ALA A 88 19.79 7.15 -14.13
N ALA A 89 18.62 6.52 -14.00
CA ALA A 89 18.20 5.39 -14.83
C ALA A 89 18.10 5.82 -16.31
N LEU A 90 17.46 6.95 -16.61
CA LEU A 90 17.38 7.47 -17.97
C LEU A 90 18.76 7.77 -18.55
N ALA A 91 19.67 8.35 -17.76
CA ALA A 91 21.05 8.58 -18.18
C ALA A 91 21.78 7.27 -18.48
N ALA A 92 21.62 6.24 -17.64
CA ALA A 92 22.20 4.92 -17.85
C ALA A 92 21.68 4.25 -19.14
N LEU A 93 20.38 4.38 -19.42
CA LEU A 93 19.75 3.92 -20.66
C LEU A 93 20.24 4.68 -21.91
N GLN A 94 20.76 5.90 -21.74
CA GLN A 94 21.33 6.67 -22.85
C GLN A 94 22.81 6.34 -23.07
N SER A 95 23.57 6.10 -22.00
CA SER A 95 25.01 5.81 -22.07
C SER A 95 25.34 4.35 -22.36
N GLY A 96 24.46 3.41 -21.99
CA GLY A 96 24.65 2.00 -22.25
C GLY A 96 24.43 1.72 -23.74
N GLY A 97 25.51 1.59 -24.52
CA GLY A 97 25.50 1.34 -25.97
C GLY A 97 24.85 0.02 -26.44
N ARG A 98 23.93 -0.55 -25.66
CA ARG A 98 23.01 -1.61 -26.07
C ARG A 98 21.76 -0.99 -26.68
N VAL A 99 21.09 -1.77 -27.54
CA VAL A 99 19.74 -1.42 -28.02
C VAL A 99 18.82 -1.41 -26.80
N VAL A 100 18.53 -0.21 -26.32
CA VAL A 100 17.55 0.00 -25.24
C VAL A 100 16.16 -0.14 -25.81
N ASP A 101 15.30 -0.86 -25.09
CA ASP A 101 13.89 -0.95 -25.41
C ASP A 101 13.28 0.46 -25.41
N PRO A 102 12.73 0.95 -26.54
CA PRO A 102 12.11 2.27 -26.60
C PRO A 102 11.00 2.44 -25.56
N ALA A 103 10.29 1.35 -25.19
CA ALA A 103 9.26 1.40 -24.17
C ALA A 103 9.82 1.63 -22.76
N GLU A 104 11.03 1.16 -22.46
CA GLU A 104 11.69 1.40 -21.18
C GLU A 104 12.13 2.87 -21.06
N ARG A 105 12.71 3.42 -22.14
CA ARG A 105 13.07 4.84 -22.19
C ARG A 105 11.85 5.74 -22.03
N GLN A 106 10.76 5.44 -22.74
CA GLN A 106 9.53 6.22 -22.66
C GLN A 106 8.95 6.21 -21.24
N ARG A 107 8.91 5.03 -20.60
CA ARG A 107 8.46 4.91 -19.20
C ARG A 107 9.28 5.77 -18.24
N ALA A 108 10.61 5.75 -18.35
CA ALA A 108 11.46 6.60 -17.51
C ALA A 108 11.18 8.10 -17.73
N GLN A 109 10.93 8.52 -18.97
CA GLN A 109 10.56 9.92 -19.28
C GLN A 109 9.19 10.29 -18.70
N ASP A 110 8.20 9.40 -18.82
CA ASP A 110 6.85 9.62 -18.27
C ASP A 110 6.87 9.69 -16.75
N ASN A 111 7.65 8.83 -16.09
CA ASN A 111 7.86 8.84 -14.64
C ASN A 111 8.48 10.17 -14.18
N ILE A 112 9.55 10.63 -14.83
CA ILE A 112 10.18 11.93 -14.54
C ILE A 112 9.17 13.06 -14.68
N ALA A 113 8.34 13.06 -15.73
CA ALA A 113 7.33 14.07 -15.93
C ALA A 113 6.25 14.03 -14.84
N ALA A 114 5.82 12.84 -14.41
CA ALA A 114 4.86 12.67 -13.33
C ALA A 114 5.41 13.17 -11.98
N LEU A 115 6.63 12.79 -11.63
CA LEU A 115 7.29 13.21 -10.39
C LEU A 115 7.48 14.74 -10.33
N ARG A 116 7.85 15.36 -11.46
CA ARG A 116 7.96 16.83 -11.56
C ARG A 116 6.62 17.53 -11.35
N ARG A 117 5.52 16.98 -11.88
CA ARG A 117 4.18 17.53 -11.64
C ARG A 117 3.79 17.39 -10.18
N GLU A 118 4.09 16.27 -9.54
CA GLU A 118 3.76 16.05 -8.13
C GLU A 118 4.55 16.96 -7.20
N LEU A 119 5.82 17.24 -7.50
CA LEU A 119 6.64 18.20 -6.74
C LEU A 119 6.23 19.67 -6.91
N ALA A 120 5.44 19.98 -7.94
CA ALA A 120 4.93 21.32 -8.20
C ALA A 120 3.57 21.59 -7.52
N ARG A 121 2.96 20.57 -6.90
CA ARG A 121 1.73 20.69 -6.09
C ARG A 121 2.07 21.13 -4.67
#